data_AF-A0AAU7XAU3-F1
#
_entry.id   AF-A0AAU7XAU3-F1
#
_cell.length_a   1.000
_cell.length_b   1.000
_cell.length_c   1.000
_cell.angle_alpha   90.00
_cell.angle_beta   90.00
_cell.angle_gamma   90.00
#
_symmetry.space_group_name_H-M   'P 1'
#
loop_
_entity.id
_entity.type
_entity.pdbx_description
1 polymer ?
#
loop_
_entity_poly.entity_id
_entity_poly.type
_entity_poly.pdbx_seq_one_letter_code
_entity_poly.pdbx_strand_id
1 'polypeptide(L)'
;MRTIPREEISGVCPSYDAIQKLTTEAREQIDAGLGTDGPWTPQSRGTAIHMRVKELVEAEPSLAHVKTEFSLNLDGSAAKYGEPATVRVDELEQVGRVVCIYDTKTGRSGLTMSRMFQLAGHAAKNFKNFDRIIITEMRP
;
A
#
# COMPACT_ATOMS: atom_id res chain seq x y z
N MET A 1 -16.87 -5.60 -8.97
CA MET A 1 -15.83 -5.84 -7.96
C MET A 1 -16.17 -7.14 -7.25
N ARG A 2 -15.22 -8.04 -7.04
CA ARG A 2 -15.43 -9.33 -6.35
C ARG A 2 -14.42 -9.45 -5.22
N THR A 3 -14.87 -9.87 -4.05
CA THR A 3 -13.99 -10.20 -2.92
C THR A 3 -13.33 -11.56 -3.16
N ILE A 4 -12.06 -11.67 -2.81
CA ILE A 4 -11.35 -12.96 -2.78
C ILE A 4 -10.99 -13.29 -1.33
N PRO A 5 -11.04 -14.58 -0.92
CA PRO A 5 -10.59 -15.01 0.40
C PRO A 5 -9.12 -14.65 0.63
N ARG A 6 -8.76 -14.33 1.87
CA ARG A 6 -7.39 -13.97 2.26
C ARG A 6 -6.37 -15.03 1.86
N GLU A 7 -6.74 -16.29 2.04
CA GLU A 7 -5.92 -17.47 1.70
C GLU A 7 -5.58 -17.55 0.21
N GLU A 8 -6.42 -16.98 -0.67
CA GLU A 8 -6.18 -16.95 -2.11
C GLU A 8 -5.30 -15.77 -2.54
N ILE A 9 -5.15 -14.74 -1.67
CA ILE A 9 -4.43 -13.52 -2.03
C ILE A 9 -2.95 -13.81 -2.26
N SER A 10 -2.29 -14.55 -1.37
CA SER A 10 -0.85 -14.84 -1.48
C SER A 10 -0.48 -15.64 -2.74
N GLY A 11 -1.41 -16.44 -3.27
CA GLY A 11 -1.25 -17.14 -4.55
C GLY A 11 -1.30 -16.23 -5.78
N VAL A 12 -1.82 -15.01 -5.64
CA VAL A 12 -1.97 -14.03 -6.74
C VAL A 12 -1.05 -12.81 -6.54
N CYS A 13 -0.84 -12.44 -5.30
CA CYS A 13 -0.10 -11.28 -4.81
C CYS A 13 0.99 -11.79 -3.84
N PRO A 14 2.15 -12.19 -4.37
CA PRO A 14 3.16 -12.94 -3.61
C PRO A 14 3.76 -12.15 -2.44
N SER A 15 3.79 -10.81 -2.53
CA SER A 15 4.29 -9.97 -1.43
C SER A 15 3.28 -9.76 -0.30
N TYR A 16 2.05 -10.29 -0.40
CA TYR A 16 0.97 -10.05 0.56
C TYR A 16 1.38 -10.37 2.01
N ASP A 17 1.87 -11.59 2.27
CA ASP A 17 2.20 -12.02 3.64
C ASP A 17 3.41 -11.26 4.20
N ALA A 18 4.40 -10.97 3.35
CA ALA A 18 5.56 -10.19 3.73
C ALA A 18 5.17 -8.76 4.10
N ILE A 19 4.38 -8.09 3.28
CA ILE A 19 3.92 -6.72 3.54
C ILE A 19 3.06 -6.68 4.79
N GLN A 20 2.12 -7.62 4.96
CA GLN A 20 1.32 -7.72 6.18
C GLN A 20 2.17 -7.89 7.45
N LYS A 21 3.24 -8.70 7.38
CA LYS A 21 4.20 -8.86 8.47
C LYS A 21 4.91 -7.53 8.77
N LEU A 22 5.44 -6.86 7.75
CA LEU A 22 6.15 -5.58 7.91
C LEU A 22 5.21 -4.46 8.39
N THR A 23 3.94 -4.46 7.99
CA THR A 23 2.91 -3.57 8.52
C THR A 23 2.70 -3.78 10.02
N THR A 24 2.70 -5.03 10.47
CA THR A 24 2.58 -5.38 11.89
C THR A 24 3.82 -4.94 12.67
N GLU A 25 5.00 -5.26 12.14
CA GLU A 25 6.29 -4.88 12.74
C GLU A 25 6.44 -3.34 12.85
N ALA A 26 6.07 -2.60 11.80
CA ALA A 26 6.09 -1.15 11.82
C ALA A 26 5.21 -0.58 12.93
N ARG A 27 4.00 -1.14 13.14
CA ARG A 27 3.12 -0.75 14.23
C ARG A 27 3.77 -0.99 15.59
N GLU A 28 4.33 -2.17 15.80
CA GLU A 28 4.98 -2.54 17.07
C GLU A 28 6.16 -1.62 17.39
N GLN A 29 6.98 -1.29 16.40
CA GLN A 29 8.12 -0.39 16.57
C GLN A 29 7.69 1.03 16.94
N ILE A 30 6.67 1.58 16.26
CA ILE A 30 6.12 2.91 16.57
C ILE A 30 5.46 2.93 17.96
N ASP A 31 4.76 1.86 18.33
CA ASP A 31 4.12 1.73 19.65
C ASP A 31 5.15 1.55 20.78
N ALA A 32 6.30 0.95 20.49
CA ALA A 32 7.45 0.85 21.40
C ALA A 32 8.25 2.17 21.53
N GLY A 33 7.84 3.23 20.83
CA GLY A 33 8.45 4.56 20.94
C GLY A 33 9.57 4.84 19.93
N LEU A 34 9.72 4.01 18.88
CA LEU A 34 10.65 4.34 17.80
C LEU A 34 10.18 5.62 17.09
N GLY A 35 11.07 6.60 16.96
CA GLY A 35 10.80 7.84 16.21
C GLY A 35 9.95 8.88 16.93
N THR A 36 9.83 8.84 18.26
CA THR A 36 9.14 9.89 19.05
C THR A 36 10.07 10.88 19.71
N ASP A 37 9.83 12.17 19.44
CA ASP A 37 10.03 13.28 20.38
C ASP A 37 8.64 13.85 20.74
N GLY A 38 7.91 13.20 21.66
CA GLY A 38 6.63 13.69 22.19
C GLY A 38 5.38 12.85 21.88
N PRO A 39 4.19 13.29 22.35
CA PRO A 39 2.96 12.49 22.28
C PRO A 39 2.40 12.38 20.85
N TRP A 40 1.99 11.17 20.49
CA TRP A 40 1.37 10.88 19.19
C TRP A 40 -0.04 11.43 19.07
N THR A 41 -0.35 12.07 17.94
CA THR A 41 -1.73 12.21 17.46
C THR A 41 -2.08 10.99 16.59
N PRO A 42 -3.37 10.63 16.42
CA PRO A 42 -3.75 9.54 15.51
C PRO A 42 -3.19 9.72 14.10
N GLN A 43 -3.14 10.95 13.60
CA GLN A 43 -2.61 11.32 12.29
C GLN A 43 -1.10 11.17 12.24
N SER A 44 -0.35 11.71 13.20
CA SER A 44 1.12 11.61 13.20
C SER A 44 1.58 10.17 13.41
N ARG A 45 0.89 9.39 14.25
CA ARG A 45 1.13 7.95 14.39
C ARG A 45 0.84 7.19 13.10
N GLY A 46 -0.26 7.52 12.43
CA GLY A 46 -0.58 6.92 11.14
C GLY A 46 0.53 7.15 10.12
N THR A 47 0.94 8.41 9.94
CA THR A 47 2.04 8.79 9.05
C THR A 47 3.34 8.07 9.41
N ALA A 48 3.70 8.02 10.70
CA ALA A 48 4.91 7.34 11.15
C ALA A 48 4.91 5.85 10.79
N ILE A 49 3.77 5.17 10.92
CA ILE A 49 3.64 3.77 10.51
C ILE A 49 3.78 3.61 8.99
N HIS A 50 3.10 4.42 8.17
CA HIS A 50 3.26 4.35 6.70
C HIS A 50 4.72 4.54 6.28
N MET A 51 5.39 5.56 6.82
CA MET A 51 6.80 5.81 6.55
C MET A 51 7.68 4.64 7.00
N ARG A 52 7.37 4.03 8.15
CA ARG A 52 8.12 2.89 8.64
C ARG A 52 7.90 1.62 7.81
N VAL A 53 6.67 1.37 7.34
CA VAL A 53 6.40 0.26 6.40
C VAL A 53 7.20 0.46 5.12
N LYS A 54 7.20 1.67 4.56
CA LYS A 54 8.04 2.01 3.41
C LYS A 54 9.50 1.66 3.65
N GLU A 55 10.09 2.13 4.75
CA GLU A 55 11.50 1.87 5.09
C GLU A 55 11.80 0.37 5.18
N LEU A 56 10.93 -0.39 5.85
CA LEU A 56 11.09 -1.84 6.01
C LEU A 56 10.97 -2.58 4.67
N VAL A 57 10.03 -2.19 3.81
CA VAL A 57 9.85 -2.78 2.47
C VAL A 57 11.05 -2.45 1.58
N GLU A 58 11.52 -1.21 1.58
CA GLU A 58 12.69 -0.77 0.79
C GLU A 58 14.00 -1.41 1.27
N ALA A 59 14.09 -1.75 2.56
CA ALA A 59 15.25 -2.43 3.13
C ALA A 59 15.27 -3.95 2.88
N GLU A 60 14.14 -4.55 2.50
CA GLU A 60 14.00 -5.99 2.28
C GLU A 60 14.34 -6.36 0.82
N PRO A 61 15.47 -7.04 0.55
CA PRO A 61 15.89 -7.31 -0.82
C PRO A 61 14.88 -8.15 -1.62
N SER A 62 14.11 -9.02 -0.96
CA SER A 62 13.08 -9.82 -1.62
C SER A 62 11.86 -9.00 -2.07
N LEU A 63 11.75 -7.74 -1.65
CA LEU A 63 10.67 -6.81 -1.99
C LEU A 63 11.15 -5.65 -2.87
N ALA A 64 12.35 -5.72 -3.46
CA ALA A 64 12.89 -4.65 -4.29
C ALA A 64 12.04 -4.29 -5.53
N HIS A 65 11.12 -5.17 -5.95
CA HIS A 65 10.16 -4.93 -7.03
C HIS A 65 8.88 -4.19 -6.58
N VAL A 66 8.64 -4.11 -5.26
CA VAL A 66 7.49 -3.42 -4.68
C VAL A 66 7.77 -1.92 -4.65
N LYS A 67 6.87 -1.12 -5.20
CA LYS A 67 6.90 0.34 -5.15
C LYS A 67 6.17 0.82 -3.90
N THR A 68 6.80 1.69 -3.12
CA THR A 68 6.25 2.23 -1.86
C THR A 68 5.93 3.72 -1.99
N GLU A 69 4.88 4.18 -1.31
CA GLU A 69 4.38 5.56 -1.30
C GLU A 69 4.32 6.18 -2.72
N PHE A 70 3.90 5.36 -3.69
CA PHE A 70 4.00 5.62 -5.12
C PHE A 70 2.80 6.43 -5.62
N SER A 71 3.06 7.47 -6.40
CA SER A 71 1.99 8.30 -6.98
C SER A 71 1.60 7.79 -8.37
N LEU A 72 0.30 7.68 -8.62
CA LEU A 72 -0.27 7.33 -9.92
C LEU A 72 -1.10 8.50 -10.45
N ASN A 73 -0.83 8.96 -11.67
CA ASN A 73 -1.64 9.99 -12.34
C ASN A 73 -2.85 9.37 -13.05
N LEU A 74 -3.91 10.16 -13.24
CA LEU A 74 -5.10 9.74 -14.01
C LEU A 74 -4.84 9.56 -15.52
N ASP A 75 -3.81 10.20 -16.06
CA ASP A 75 -3.47 10.14 -17.49
C ASP A 75 -2.42 9.07 -17.83
N GLY A 76 -1.89 8.37 -16.82
CA GLY A 76 -0.86 7.34 -16.99
C GLY A 76 0.56 7.88 -17.16
N SER A 77 0.76 9.20 -16.99
CA SER A 77 2.09 9.83 -16.98
C SER A 77 2.81 9.61 -15.64
N ALA A 78 4.12 9.85 -15.63
CA ALA A 78 4.88 9.87 -14.39
C ALA A 78 4.32 10.96 -13.46
N ALA A 79 4.07 10.58 -12.20
CA ALA A 79 3.49 11.45 -11.19
C ALA A 79 4.49 11.78 -10.10
N LYS A 80 4.50 13.03 -9.63
CA LYS A 80 5.19 13.41 -8.39
C LYS A 80 4.22 13.40 -7.21
N TYR A 81 4.76 13.18 -6.03
CA TYR A 81 3.98 13.29 -4.80
C TYR A 81 3.39 14.70 -4.65
N GLY A 82 2.09 14.77 -4.32
CA GLY A 82 1.37 16.03 -4.11
C GLY A 82 0.92 16.73 -5.40
N GLU A 83 1.18 16.14 -6.57
CA GLU A 83 0.76 16.69 -7.85
C GLU A 83 -0.78 16.55 -8.01
N PRO A 84 -1.48 17.57 -8.54
CA PRO A 84 -2.92 17.50 -8.74
C PRO A 84 -3.32 16.29 -9.61
N ALA A 85 -4.48 15.70 -9.34
CA ALA A 85 -5.00 14.52 -10.05
C ALA A 85 -4.13 13.24 -9.93
N THR A 86 -3.29 13.16 -8.89
CA THR A 86 -2.63 11.92 -8.48
C THR A 86 -3.40 11.17 -7.40
N VAL A 87 -3.15 9.87 -7.30
CA VAL A 87 -3.45 9.08 -6.10
C VAL A 87 -2.15 8.47 -5.58
N ARG A 88 -1.89 8.62 -4.29
CA ARG A 88 -0.82 7.88 -3.62
C ARG A 88 -1.30 6.48 -3.28
N VAL A 89 -0.47 5.51 -3.59
CA VAL A 89 -0.60 4.09 -3.21
C VAL A 89 0.47 3.78 -2.18
N ASP A 90 0.12 3.07 -1.12
CA ASP A 90 1.06 2.79 -0.03
C ASP A 90 2.10 1.76 -0.48
N GLU A 91 1.68 0.59 -0.95
CA GLU A 91 2.57 -0.36 -1.63
C GLU A 91 1.92 -0.96 -2.89
N LEU A 92 2.72 -1.14 -3.93
CA LEU A 92 2.25 -1.61 -5.24
C LEU A 92 3.27 -2.55 -5.88
N GLU A 93 2.79 -3.68 -6.39
CA GLU A 93 3.57 -4.54 -7.29
C GLU A 93 2.76 -4.95 -8.52
N GLN A 94 3.45 -5.32 -9.59
CA GLN A 94 2.85 -5.99 -10.73
C GLN A 94 3.54 -7.33 -10.95
N VAL A 95 2.77 -8.41 -10.87
CA VAL A 95 3.24 -9.79 -11.04
C VAL A 95 2.53 -10.40 -12.25
N GLY A 96 3.27 -10.60 -13.33
CA GLY A 96 2.70 -11.01 -14.62
C GLY A 96 1.62 -10.02 -15.08
N ARG A 97 0.38 -10.49 -15.16
CA ARG A 97 -0.80 -9.70 -15.56
C ARG A 97 -1.69 -9.30 -14.37
N VAL A 98 -1.16 -9.32 -13.16
CA VAL A 98 -1.89 -8.91 -11.96
C VAL A 98 -1.20 -7.71 -11.32
N VAL A 99 -1.96 -6.66 -11.05
CA VAL A 99 -1.51 -5.51 -10.26
C VAL A 99 -2.04 -5.67 -8.83
N CYS A 100 -1.15 -5.72 -7.86
CA CYS A 100 -1.48 -5.83 -6.45
C CYS A 100 -1.21 -4.50 -5.77
N ILE A 101 -2.25 -3.99 -5.10
CA ILE A 101 -2.20 -2.77 -4.29
C ILE A 101 -2.46 -3.17 -2.85
N TYR A 102 -1.55 -2.76 -2.00
CA TYR A 102 -1.61 -2.91 -0.57
C TYR A 102 -1.82 -1.51 0.02
N ASP A 103 -2.94 -1.32 0.72
CA ASP A 103 -3.30 -0.04 1.31
C ASP A 103 -3.25 -0.20 2.84
N THR A 104 -2.22 0.39 3.44
CA THR A 104 -1.91 0.29 4.87
C THR A 104 -2.92 1.10 5.67
N LYS A 105 -3.54 0.47 6.67
CA LYS A 105 -4.55 1.10 7.54
C LYS A 105 -4.17 1.05 9.01
N THR A 106 -4.05 2.23 9.59
CA THR A 106 -3.61 2.42 10.99
C THR A 106 -4.76 2.74 11.96
N GLY A 107 -5.88 3.26 11.44
CA GLY A 107 -7.09 3.58 12.21
C GLY A 107 -8.19 2.52 12.09
N ARG A 108 -9.35 2.77 12.73
CA ARG A 108 -10.51 1.84 12.71
C ARG A 108 -11.29 1.83 11.40
N SER A 109 -11.12 2.85 10.56
CA SER A 109 -11.85 2.99 9.30
C SER A 109 -11.31 2.02 8.26
N GLY A 110 -12.22 1.25 7.65
CA GLY A 110 -11.97 0.36 6.52
C GLY A 110 -11.58 1.07 5.22
N LEU A 111 -11.08 0.30 4.27
CA LEU A 111 -10.94 0.73 2.88
C LEU A 111 -12.34 0.95 2.27
N THR A 112 -12.65 2.19 1.89
CA THR A 112 -13.96 2.51 1.33
C THR A 112 -14.06 2.09 -0.13
N MET A 113 -15.27 1.81 -0.62
CA MET A 113 -15.51 1.54 -2.04
C MET A 113 -15.00 2.67 -2.94
N SER A 114 -15.21 3.92 -2.54
CA SER A 114 -14.72 5.09 -3.29
C SER A 114 -13.19 5.09 -3.41
N ARG A 115 -12.48 4.78 -2.32
CA ARG A 115 -11.01 4.66 -2.33
C ARG A 115 -10.56 3.52 -3.24
N MET A 116 -11.23 2.37 -3.19
CA MET A 116 -10.93 1.24 -4.08
C MET A 116 -11.12 1.59 -5.56
N PHE A 117 -12.21 2.27 -5.92
CA PHE A 117 -12.42 2.72 -7.30
C PHE A 117 -11.38 3.73 -7.77
N GLN A 118 -10.96 4.64 -6.88
CA GLN A 118 -9.89 5.60 -7.18
C GLN A 118 -8.58 4.85 -7.47
N LEU A 119 -8.15 3.97 -6.57
CA LEU A 119 -6.93 3.18 -6.74
C LEU A 119 -6.96 2.33 -8.01
N ALA A 120 -8.05 1.60 -8.24
CA ALA A 120 -8.22 0.77 -9.43
C ALA A 120 -8.21 1.61 -10.73
N GLY A 121 -8.90 2.75 -10.73
CA GLY A 121 -8.99 3.64 -11.90
C GLY A 121 -7.62 4.20 -12.29
N HIS A 122 -6.85 4.68 -11.32
CA HIS A 122 -5.50 5.18 -11.57
C HIS A 122 -4.55 4.04 -12.00
N ALA A 123 -4.62 2.87 -11.33
CA ALA A 123 -3.81 1.72 -11.72
C ALA A 123 -4.10 1.28 -13.17
N ALA A 124 -5.37 1.17 -13.56
CA ALA A 124 -5.76 0.80 -14.91
C ALA A 124 -5.25 1.76 -16.01
N LYS A 125 -4.93 3.00 -15.66
CA LYS A 125 -4.35 4.00 -16.58
C LYS A 125 -2.83 3.91 -16.69
N ASN A 126 -2.16 3.49 -15.62
CA ASN A 126 -0.70 3.42 -15.55
C ASN A 126 -0.17 2.03 -15.97
N PHE A 127 -0.97 0.98 -15.85
CA PHE A 127 -0.60 -0.37 -16.23
C PHE A 127 -1.38 -0.80 -17.46
N LYS A 128 -0.69 -1.06 -18.58
CA LYS A 128 -1.32 -1.38 -19.88
C LYS A 128 -1.47 -2.89 -20.15
N ASN A 129 -0.82 -3.74 -19.35
CA ASN A 129 -0.81 -5.19 -19.53
C ASN A 129 -1.19 -5.91 -18.23
N PHE A 130 -2.47 -5.83 -17.88
CA PHE A 130 -3.03 -6.53 -16.72
C PHE A 130 -4.39 -7.15 -17.07
N ASP A 131 -4.74 -8.23 -16.38
CA ASP A 131 -6.05 -8.87 -16.41
C ASP A 131 -6.85 -8.55 -15.15
N ARG A 132 -6.16 -8.32 -14.02
CA ARG A 132 -6.78 -8.11 -12.70
C ARG A 132 -6.01 -7.06 -11.90
N ILE A 133 -6.76 -6.26 -11.15
CA ILE A 133 -6.24 -5.39 -10.09
C ILE A 133 -6.81 -5.93 -8.78
N ILE A 134 -5.92 -6.27 -7.85
CA ILE A 134 -6.27 -6.71 -6.51
C ILE A 134 -5.91 -5.56 -5.56
N ILE A 135 -6.87 -5.13 -4.76
CA ILE A 135 -6.66 -4.10 -3.75
C ILE A 135 -6.96 -4.74 -2.41
N THR A 136 -6.01 -4.65 -1.49
CA THR A 136 -6.11 -5.26 -0.17
C THR A 136 -5.78 -4.24 0.89
N GLU A 137 -6.44 -4.41 2.01
CA GLU A 137 -6.18 -3.62 3.19
C GLU A 137 -5.14 -4.35 4.05
N MET A 138 -4.08 -3.64 4.44
CA MET A 138 -3.06 -4.15 5.36
C MET A 138 -3.30 -3.58 6.75
N ARG A 139 -3.51 -4.46 7.74
CA ARG A 139 -3.80 -4.07 9.12
C ARG A 139 -2.91 -4.81 10.11
N PRO A 140 -2.16 -4.10 10.96
CA PRO A 140 -1.55 -4.67 12.15
C PRO A 140 -2.58 -5.30 13.08
#